data_AF-A0A2E4ID28-F1
#
_entry.id   AF-A0A2E4ID28-F1
#
_cell.length_a   1.000
_cell.length_b   1.000
_cell.length_c   1.000
_cell.angle_alpha   90.00
_cell.angle_beta   90.00
_cell.angle_gamma   90.00
#
_symmetry.space_group_name_H-M   'P 1'
#
loop_
_entity.id
_entity.type
_entity.pdbx_description
1 polymer ?
#
loop_
_entity_poly.entity_id
_entity_poly.type
_entity_poly.pdbx_seq_one_letter_code
_entity_poly.pdbx_strand_id
1 'polypeptide(L)'
;MPVIVTKNSSTASAIPTSSDLVQGELAVNVADKRLFTEDNAATIIELGTNPTSITTNAITASGTVTCNGQLINANAALTGGAIDGIIIGNTTAAAITGTTVTASTGFVGGLTGNVVGNLQGNVTGAVTGNVTGDLQGNVTASSGTTSLHNLSLTGTVDFNAARLTDIGTPTAATDAVTKQYADDLITNLIDGAPAALDTLNELAAAMADDASFHTTITNSIATKLPLAGGTMTGAIAMGTAKITGLGDPTSAQDAATKTYVDTQVGGGLPTTGGTMTGAIAMSTNKITGMGDPTAAQDAATKTYVDGILGSATSAATSAAAALVSQNAAATSASNSSTSETNSANSANASAASATSASNSLDSFTDQYQGAQSSDPATDPDGDAQVAGNLYFNTTSNEMKVYTGAAFAAVAPTATSVTWSQVSDAPAYASESGKYLKSSGGALVWEVVADEIPSQSGQTGKYLSTNGSTLSWAEVQAGFQESKAYFFASF
;
A
#
# COMPACT_ATOMS: atom_id res chain seq x y z
N MET A 1 73.41 140.55 124.51
CA MET A 1 74.14 139.28 124.28
C MET A 1 75.53 139.44 124.85
N PRO A 2 76.05 138.47 125.63
CA PRO A 2 77.46 138.46 125.96
C PRO A 2 78.26 138.31 124.65
N VAL A 3 79.17 139.24 124.39
CA VAL A 3 80.08 139.19 123.25
C VAL A 3 81.13 138.13 123.56
N ILE A 4 81.19 137.07 122.76
CA ILE A 4 82.27 136.08 122.83
C ILE A 4 83.49 136.73 122.19
N VAL A 5 84.47 137.11 123.01
CA VAL A 5 85.74 137.63 122.51
C VAL A 5 86.66 136.43 122.28
N THR A 6 86.93 136.13 121.01
CA THR A 6 87.88 135.07 120.64
C THR A 6 89.31 135.55 120.80
N LYS A 7 90.19 134.68 121.25
CA LYS A 7 91.63 134.97 121.22
C LYS A 7 92.11 134.78 119.79
N ASN A 8 92.89 135.72 119.29
CA ASN A 8 93.36 135.72 117.92
C ASN A 8 94.87 135.61 117.87
N SER A 9 95.36 134.73 117.01
CA SER A 9 96.76 134.72 116.58
C SER A 9 96.80 135.05 115.09
N SER A 10 97.57 136.07 114.75
CA SER A 10 97.89 136.40 113.36
C SER A 10 99.21 135.78 112.90
N THR A 11 99.86 134.99 113.77
CA THR A 11 101.08 134.28 113.44
C THR A 11 100.72 133.00 112.70
N ALA A 12 101.15 132.87 111.45
CA ALA A 12 100.84 131.70 110.62
C ALA A 12 101.34 130.41 111.28
N SER A 13 100.55 129.34 111.18
CA SER A 13 100.82 128.04 111.81
C SER A 13 100.94 128.04 113.33
N ALA A 14 100.79 129.20 113.98
CA ALA A 14 100.74 129.23 115.43
C ALA A 14 99.47 128.54 115.88
N ILE A 15 99.66 127.52 116.71
CA ILE A 15 98.59 126.82 117.40
C ILE A 15 98.56 127.39 118.82
N PRO A 16 97.39 127.80 119.33
CA PRO A 16 97.26 128.18 120.74
C PRO A 16 97.77 127.04 121.62
N THR A 17 98.39 127.36 122.74
CA THR A 17 98.78 126.38 123.76
C THR A 17 97.65 126.22 124.79
N SER A 18 97.71 125.19 125.64
CA SER A 18 96.73 124.96 126.72
C SER A 18 96.80 126.00 127.84
N SER A 19 97.82 126.85 127.84
CA SER A 19 97.85 128.07 128.66
C SER A 19 97.14 129.25 127.98
N ASP A 20 97.00 129.23 126.65
CA ASP A 20 96.43 130.34 125.88
C ASP A 20 94.91 130.28 125.81
N LEU A 21 94.32 129.09 125.88
CA LEU A 21 92.88 128.89 125.95
C LEU A 21 92.53 128.15 127.23
N VAL A 22 91.34 128.42 127.75
CA VAL A 22 90.67 127.52 128.68
C VAL A 22 89.49 126.86 127.99
N GLN A 23 89.08 125.69 128.47
CA GLN A 23 87.94 124.94 127.93
C GLN A 23 86.73 125.82 127.60
N GLY A 24 86.28 125.75 126.34
CA GLY A 24 85.15 126.52 125.83
C GLY A 24 85.52 127.88 125.22
N GLU A 25 86.77 128.31 125.33
CA GLU A 25 87.28 129.45 124.57
C GLU A 25 87.65 129.04 123.13
N LEU A 26 87.37 129.96 122.22
CA LEU A 26 87.67 129.81 120.81
C LEU A 26 88.89 130.65 120.46
N ALA A 27 89.82 130.04 119.75
CA ALA A 27 90.89 130.74 119.06
C ALA A 27 90.71 130.67 117.55
N VAL A 28 91.12 131.76 116.91
CA VAL A 28 91.20 131.81 115.46
C VAL A 28 92.64 132.08 115.06
N ASN A 29 93.18 131.20 114.22
CA ASN A 29 94.31 131.56 113.39
C ASN A 29 93.76 132.22 112.13
N VAL A 30 93.79 133.55 112.11
CA VAL A 30 93.22 134.34 111.01
C VAL A 30 94.03 134.21 109.71
N ALA A 31 95.32 133.86 109.79
CA ALA A 31 96.15 133.65 108.62
C ALA A 31 95.73 132.37 107.87
N ASP A 32 95.53 131.28 108.61
CA ASP A 32 95.19 129.99 108.02
C ASP A 32 93.67 129.80 107.84
N LYS A 33 92.85 130.71 108.37
CA LYS A 33 91.37 130.62 108.45
C LYS A 33 90.91 129.37 109.20
N ARG A 34 91.70 128.96 110.18
CA ARG A 34 91.47 127.77 111.00
C ARG A 34 90.91 128.18 112.35
N LEU A 35 89.89 127.46 112.81
CA LEU A 35 89.25 127.66 114.11
C LEU A 35 89.71 126.56 115.06
N PHE A 36 90.08 126.97 116.27
CA PHE A 36 90.56 126.07 117.31
C PHE A 36 89.78 126.28 118.61
N THR A 37 89.68 125.23 119.42
CA THR A 37 89.16 125.28 120.79
C THR A 37 90.03 124.38 121.67
N GLU A 38 89.96 124.60 122.98
CA GLU A 38 90.47 123.62 123.94
C GLU A 38 89.34 122.69 124.41
N ASP A 39 89.66 121.42 124.65
CA ASP A 39 88.74 120.43 125.21
C ASP A 39 88.86 120.29 126.75
N ASN A 40 88.09 119.37 127.34
CA ASN A 40 88.09 119.16 128.80
C ASN A 40 89.40 118.56 129.35
N ALA A 41 90.25 117.99 128.48
CA ALA A 41 91.53 117.41 128.86
C ALA A 41 92.69 118.39 128.70
N ALA A 42 92.38 119.68 128.49
CA ALA A 42 93.34 120.74 128.22
C ALA A 42 94.16 120.55 126.93
N THR A 43 93.52 120.00 125.88
CA THR A 43 94.14 119.79 124.55
C THR A 43 93.49 120.67 123.49
N ILE A 44 94.29 121.17 122.54
CA ILE A 44 93.86 122.11 121.50
C ILE A 44 93.48 121.35 120.23
N ILE A 45 92.26 121.55 119.73
CA ILE A 45 91.67 120.86 118.56
C ILE A 45 91.23 121.84 117.49
N GLU A 46 91.38 121.46 116.22
CA GLU A 46 90.89 122.21 115.06
C GLU A 46 89.53 121.71 114.58
N LEU A 47 88.64 122.64 114.22
CA LEU A 47 87.28 122.33 113.76
C LEU A 47 87.20 122.26 112.21
N GLY A 48 86.73 121.12 111.65
CA GLY A 48 86.16 121.03 110.28
C GLY A 48 86.89 120.25 109.18
N THR A 49 88.02 119.59 109.41
CA THR A 49 88.87 119.02 108.33
C THR A 49 88.71 117.52 108.03
N ASN A 50 87.77 116.81 108.66
CA ASN A 50 87.44 115.42 108.30
C ASN A 50 86.10 114.97 108.90
N PRO A 51 84.96 115.56 108.48
CA PRO A 51 83.68 115.21 109.06
C PRO A 51 83.32 113.77 108.67
N THR A 52 83.11 112.91 109.66
CA THR A 52 82.56 111.55 109.44
C THR A 52 81.15 111.59 108.84
N SER A 53 80.48 112.73 108.93
CA SER A 53 79.22 113.00 108.26
C SER A 53 79.08 114.49 107.91
N ILE A 54 78.62 114.78 106.70
CA ILE A 54 78.19 116.12 106.28
C ILE A 54 76.68 116.04 106.12
N THR A 55 75.94 116.65 107.05
CA THR A 55 74.48 116.74 106.97
C THR A 55 74.09 118.11 106.43
N THR A 56 73.72 118.18 105.15
CA THR A 56 73.20 119.41 104.50
C THR A 56 71.92 119.08 103.71
N ASN A 57 71.05 120.06 103.49
CA ASN A 57 69.88 119.87 102.62
C ASN A 57 70.23 119.69 101.14
N ALA A 58 71.31 120.33 100.68
CA ALA A 58 71.74 120.30 99.29
C ALA A 58 73.26 120.37 99.20
N ILE A 59 73.84 119.42 98.48
CA ILE A 59 75.25 119.46 98.09
C ILE A 59 75.30 120.10 96.70
N THR A 60 75.56 121.40 96.64
CA THR A 60 75.84 122.09 95.38
C THR A 60 77.35 122.02 95.14
N ALA A 61 77.80 121.02 94.37
CA ALA A 61 79.17 120.94 93.89
C ALA A 61 79.23 121.46 92.45
N SER A 62 80.08 122.46 92.18
CA SER A 62 80.33 122.94 90.80
C SER A 62 81.24 122.01 89.99
N GLY A 63 81.82 120.99 90.64
CA GLY A 63 82.65 119.97 90.03
C GLY A 63 82.06 118.57 90.20
N THR A 64 82.92 117.57 90.16
CA THR A 64 82.53 116.17 90.35
C THR A 64 82.21 115.86 91.80
N VAL A 65 81.03 115.29 92.03
CA VAL A 65 80.73 114.54 93.25
C VAL A 65 81.18 113.10 93.01
N THR A 66 82.36 112.75 93.49
CA THR A 66 82.84 111.36 93.40
C THR A 66 82.33 110.57 94.60
N CYS A 67 81.38 109.67 94.36
CA CYS A 67 80.96 108.66 95.32
C CYS A 67 81.67 107.33 94.99
N ASN A 68 82.72 106.99 95.75
CA ASN A 68 83.44 105.71 95.57
C ASN A 68 82.66 104.48 96.07
N GLY A 69 81.45 104.68 96.59
CA GLY A 69 80.52 103.65 97.05
C GLY A 69 79.15 103.79 96.38
N GLN A 70 78.09 103.43 97.10
CA GLN A 70 76.74 103.54 96.58
C GLN A 70 76.18 104.95 96.71
N LEU A 71 75.63 105.48 95.62
CA LEU A 71 74.71 106.61 95.66
C LEU A 71 73.30 106.06 95.87
N ILE A 72 72.74 106.22 97.07
CA ILE A 72 71.38 105.78 97.40
C ILE A 72 70.44 106.96 97.19
N ASN A 73 69.58 106.90 96.16
CA ASN A 73 68.57 107.92 95.88
C ASN A 73 67.26 107.26 95.41
N ALA A 74 66.15 107.55 96.08
CA ALA A 74 64.84 107.02 95.74
C ALA A 74 64.21 107.69 94.50
N ASN A 75 64.64 108.90 94.17
CA ASN A 75 64.02 109.77 93.16
C ASN A 75 65.08 110.44 92.28
N ALA A 76 66.14 109.72 91.91
CA ALA A 76 67.17 110.25 91.04
C ALA A 76 66.57 110.70 89.70
N ALA A 77 66.61 112.01 89.42
CA ALA A 77 66.22 112.57 88.14
C ALA A 77 67.48 112.92 87.34
N LEU A 78 67.70 112.20 86.25
CA LEU A 78 68.78 112.47 85.29
C LEU A 78 68.16 113.19 84.10
N THR A 79 68.28 114.52 84.08
CA THR A 79 67.64 115.37 83.06
C THR A 79 68.50 115.60 81.81
N GLY A 80 69.63 114.90 81.69
CA GLY A 80 70.51 114.95 80.52
C GLY A 80 71.78 114.09 80.67
N GLY A 81 72.41 113.74 79.54
CA GLY A 81 73.63 112.95 79.48
C GLY A 81 73.42 111.49 79.05
N ALA A 82 74.53 110.75 78.90
CA ALA A 82 74.52 109.31 78.64
C ALA A 82 74.59 108.55 79.97
N ILE A 83 73.80 107.49 80.07
CA ILE A 83 73.92 106.49 81.12
C ILE A 83 74.66 105.31 80.49
N ASP A 84 75.95 105.16 80.81
CA ASP A 84 76.78 104.09 80.25
C ASP A 84 77.03 103.00 81.30
N GLY A 85 77.02 101.74 80.85
CA GLY A 85 77.32 100.57 81.69
C GLY A 85 76.31 100.25 82.80
N ILE A 86 75.14 100.90 82.83
CA ILE A 86 74.11 100.65 83.87
C ILE A 86 73.14 99.56 83.44
N ILE A 87 73.00 98.55 84.28
CA ILE A 87 71.93 97.55 84.19
C ILE A 87 70.70 98.09 84.92
N ILE A 88 69.61 98.32 84.18
CA ILE A 88 68.31 98.71 84.74
C ILE A 88 67.57 97.43 85.17
N GLY A 89 67.20 97.32 86.45
CA GLY A 89 66.45 96.16 86.97
C GLY A 89 67.30 94.91 87.30
N ASN A 90 68.60 95.08 87.62
CA ASN A 90 69.60 94.02 87.79
C ASN A 90 69.16 92.81 88.66
N THR A 91 68.73 93.05 89.90
CA THR A 91 68.42 91.96 90.86
C THR A 91 66.93 91.62 90.98
N THR A 92 66.04 92.47 90.48
CA THR A 92 64.60 92.19 90.39
C THR A 92 64.09 92.85 89.12
N ALA A 93 63.52 92.03 88.23
CA ALA A 93 62.97 92.52 86.98
C ALA A 93 61.97 93.64 87.24
N ALA A 94 62.18 94.78 86.59
CA ALA A 94 61.33 95.96 86.68
C ALA A 94 60.83 96.33 85.29
N ALA A 95 59.62 96.88 85.23
CA ALA A 95 59.09 97.40 83.98
C ALA A 95 59.93 98.60 83.52
N ILE A 96 60.30 98.60 82.23
CA ILE A 96 60.89 99.76 81.58
C ILE A 96 59.74 100.49 80.88
N THR A 97 59.32 101.64 81.42
CA THR A 97 58.32 102.50 80.77
C THR A 97 59.06 103.57 79.95
N GLY A 98 58.95 103.49 78.63
CA GLY A 98 59.48 104.50 77.72
C GLY A 98 58.56 104.69 76.52
N THR A 99 58.45 105.91 76.02
CA THR A 99 57.72 106.22 74.79
C THR A 99 58.39 105.60 73.57
N THR A 100 59.73 105.58 73.56
CA THR A 100 60.54 104.96 72.52
C THR A 100 61.71 104.21 73.17
N VAL A 101 61.83 102.92 72.85
CA VAL A 101 62.98 102.09 73.23
C VAL A 101 63.60 101.55 71.94
N THR A 102 64.80 102.00 71.61
CA THR A 102 65.50 101.61 70.37
C THR A 102 66.60 100.61 70.70
N ALA A 103 66.52 99.39 70.16
CA ALA A 103 67.54 98.36 70.27
C ALA A 103 68.20 98.11 68.90
N SER A 104 69.42 98.62 68.71
CA SER A 104 70.12 98.56 67.41
C SER A 104 70.58 97.17 67.00
N THR A 105 70.71 96.25 67.95
CA THR A 105 71.14 94.85 67.73
C THR A 105 70.05 93.84 68.10
N GLY A 106 68.80 94.31 68.22
CA GLY A 106 67.67 93.51 68.69
C GLY A 106 67.61 93.37 70.21
N PHE A 107 66.46 92.88 70.68
CA PHE A 107 66.28 92.47 72.06
C PHE A 107 66.87 91.07 72.25
N VAL A 108 67.72 90.89 73.26
CA VAL A 108 68.23 89.57 73.64
C VAL A 108 67.28 88.99 74.68
N GLY A 109 66.57 87.91 74.32
CA GLY A 109 65.53 87.28 75.14
C GLY A 109 64.16 87.27 74.46
N GLY A 110 63.18 86.63 75.10
CA GLY A 110 61.81 86.59 74.60
C GLY A 110 61.07 87.90 74.86
N LEU A 111 60.35 88.42 73.85
CA LEU A 111 59.31 89.43 74.06
C LEU A 111 58.06 88.71 74.57
N THR A 112 57.60 89.07 75.77
CA THR A 112 56.33 88.58 76.33
C THR A 112 55.28 89.67 76.19
N GLY A 113 54.12 89.32 75.62
CA GLY A 113 52.99 90.23 75.40
C GLY A 113 52.71 90.51 73.91
N ASN A 114 51.73 91.39 73.66
CA ASN A 114 51.33 91.74 72.30
C ASN A 114 52.38 92.64 71.65
N VAL A 115 52.85 92.25 70.47
CA VAL A 115 53.56 93.15 69.56
C VAL A 115 52.52 93.83 68.68
N VAL A 116 52.30 95.13 68.89
CA VAL A 116 51.40 95.93 68.06
C VAL A 116 52.22 96.62 66.98
N GLY A 117 52.07 96.20 65.72
CA GLY A 117 52.78 96.75 64.56
C GLY A 117 53.26 95.68 63.57
N ASN A 118 53.95 96.11 62.50
CA ASN A 118 54.53 95.21 61.52
C ASN A 118 55.82 94.59 62.08
N LEU A 119 55.91 93.27 62.09
CA LEU A 119 57.16 92.56 62.35
C LEU A 119 57.89 92.36 61.02
N GLN A 120 59.02 93.03 60.83
CA GLN A 120 59.85 92.90 59.63
C GLN A 120 61.06 92.00 59.92
N GLY A 121 61.13 90.84 59.25
CA GLY A 121 62.18 89.85 59.40
C GLY A 121 61.67 88.41 59.56
N ASN A 122 62.58 87.46 59.75
CA ASN A 122 62.22 86.05 60.02
C ASN A 122 61.85 85.88 61.50
N VAL A 123 60.71 85.23 61.76
CA VAL A 123 60.39 84.73 63.11
C VAL A 123 60.98 83.33 63.24
N THR A 124 62.11 83.22 63.91
CA THR A 124 62.74 81.92 64.22
C THR A 124 62.23 81.43 65.58
N GLY A 125 61.33 80.44 65.59
CA GLY A 125 60.72 79.89 66.81
C GLY A 125 59.23 79.60 66.66
N ALA A 126 58.61 79.04 67.70
CA ALA A 126 57.17 78.77 67.70
C ALA A 126 56.38 80.07 67.93
N VAL A 127 55.44 80.38 67.04
CA VAL A 127 54.42 81.41 67.29
C VAL A 127 53.29 80.76 68.08
N THR A 128 53.20 81.07 69.38
CA THR A 128 52.11 80.58 70.23
C THR A 128 51.03 81.65 70.32
N GLY A 129 49.89 81.42 69.67
CA GLY A 129 48.76 82.35 69.59
C GLY A 129 48.21 82.50 68.17
N ASN A 130 47.18 83.34 68.00
CA ASN A 130 46.60 83.63 66.69
C ASN A 130 47.47 84.62 65.93
N VAL A 131 47.83 84.30 64.68
CA VAL A 131 48.30 85.29 63.72
C VAL A 131 47.06 85.96 63.13
N THR A 132 46.87 87.25 63.41
CA THR A 132 45.73 88.02 62.90
C THR A 132 46.25 88.99 61.83
N GLY A 133 45.72 88.91 60.60
CA GLY A 133 46.17 89.71 59.45
C GLY A 133 46.62 88.85 58.26
N ASP A 134 47.11 89.49 57.20
CA ASP A 134 47.60 88.80 56.00
C ASP A 134 48.97 88.16 56.27
N LEU A 135 49.07 86.85 56.09
CA LEU A 135 50.34 86.15 56.10
C LEU A 135 50.91 86.14 54.68
N GLN A 136 51.81 87.07 54.38
CA GLN A 136 52.50 87.13 53.09
C GLN A 136 53.71 86.17 53.10
N GLY A 137 53.62 85.07 52.34
CA GLY A 137 54.70 84.08 52.20
C GLY A 137 54.22 82.62 52.19
N ASN A 138 55.15 81.68 52.14
CA ASN A 138 54.83 80.25 52.21
C ASN A 138 54.61 79.81 53.67
N VAL A 139 53.51 79.12 53.92
CA VAL A 139 53.35 78.34 55.15
C VAL A 139 53.95 76.96 54.91
N THR A 140 55.24 76.80 55.20
CA THR A 140 55.96 75.53 55.04
C THR A 140 56.15 74.86 56.39
N ALA A 141 55.54 73.69 56.59
CA ALA A 141 55.87 72.81 57.70
C ALA A 141 56.91 71.77 57.24
N SER A 142 58.08 71.72 57.88
CA SER A 142 59.10 70.68 57.63
C SER A 142 58.62 69.28 58.03
N SER A 143 57.61 69.19 58.90
CA SER A 143 56.88 67.98 59.30
C SER A 143 55.58 68.40 60.00
N GLY A 144 54.56 67.53 60.05
CA GLY A 144 53.27 67.79 60.69
C GLY A 144 52.12 68.11 59.72
N THR A 145 50.94 68.37 60.26
CA THR A 145 49.72 68.69 59.51
C THR A 145 49.33 70.16 59.68
N THR A 146 48.82 70.79 58.62
CA THR A 146 48.12 72.07 58.72
C THR A 146 46.63 71.77 58.82
N SER A 147 46.02 72.03 59.98
CA SER A 147 44.57 71.90 60.16
C SER A 147 43.88 73.23 59.86
N LEU A 148 43.05 73.27 58.83
CA LEU A 148 42.16 74.40 58.54
C LEU A 148 40.72 73.93 58.71
N HIS A 149 39.85 74.78 59.26
CA HIS A 149 38.41 74.49 59.31
C HIS A 149 37.79 74.62 57.92
N ASN A 150 38.05 75.75 57.25
CA ASN A 150 37.66 76.00 55.88
C ASN A 150 38.91 76.37 55.08
N LEU A 151 39.02 75.84 53.87
CA LEU A 151 40.02 76.22 52.90
C LEU A 151 39.31 76.86 51.70
N SER A 152 39.51 78.16 51.50
CA SER A 152 39.02 78.90 50.33
C SER A 152 40.21 79.18 49.41
N LEU A 153 40.14 78.71 48.17
CA LEU A 153 41.19 78.87 47.17
C LEU A 153 40.63 79.62 45.97
N THR A 154 41.38 80.60 45.46
CA THR A 154 41.02 81.36 44.25
C THR A 154 41.76 80.86 43.00
N GLY A 155 42.54 79.77 43.14
CA GLY A 155 43.35 79.17 42.10
C GLY A 155 43.36 77.64 42.17
N THR A 156 44.29 77.02 41.45
CA THR A 156 44.43 75.56 41.37
C THR A 156 45.16 74.99 42.58
N VAL A 157 44.72 73.83 43.07
CA VAL A 157 45.50 72.98 43.97
C VAL A 157 46.13 71.85 43.16
N ASP A 158 47.44 71.67 43.27
CA ASP A 158 48.16 70.58 42.60
C ASP A 158 48.23 69.34 43.50
N PHE A 159 47.60 68.25 43.04
CA PHE A 159 47.63 66.93 43.66
C PHE A 159 48.34 65.89 42.76
N ASN A 160 49.20 66.30 41.83
CA ASN A 160 49.88 65.38 40.91
C ASN A 160 50.84 64.41 41.63
N ALA A 161 51.55 64.91 42.65
CA ALA A 161 52.41 64.09 43.51
C ALA A 161 51.77 63.70 44.86
N ALA A 162 50.59 64.26 45.18
CA ALA A 162 49.93 64.11 46.47
C ALA A 162 48.55 63.47 46.30
N ARG A 163 48.22 62.45 47.11
CA ARG A 163 46.89 61.82 47.04
C ARG A 163 45.87 62.66 47.80
N LEU A 164 44.77 63.02 47.14
CA LEU A 164 43.56 63.50 47.83
C LEU A 164 42.86 62.28 48.44
N THR A 165 42.80 62.23 49.77
CA THR A 165 42.23 61.11 50.54
C THR A 165 41.04 61.61 51.37
N ASP A 166 40.23 60.69 51.91
CA ASP A 166 39.02 60.98 52.71
C ASP A 166 37.94 61.80 51.99
N ILE A 167 37.81 61.64 50.66
CA ILE A 167 36.65 62.14 49.90
C ILE A 167 35.46 61.21 50.18
N GLY A 168 34.36 61.75 50.71
CA GLY A 168 33.11 61.01 50.95
C GLY A 168 32.37 60.62 49.66
N THR A 169 31.23 59.93 49.79
CA THR A 169 30.35 59.66 48.65
C THR A 169 29.78 60.98 48.11
N PRO A 170 29.87 61.25 46.80
CA PRO A 170 29.37 62.49 46.21
C PRO A 170 27.84 62.59 46.38
N THR A 171 27.35 63.76 46.80
CA THR A 171 25.93 64.07 47.00
C THR A 171 25.44 65.21 46.10
N ALA A 172 26.33 66.15 45.76
CA ALA A 172 26.07 67.22 44.80
C ALA A 172 26.74 66.93 43.45
N ALA A 173 26.20 67.52 42.38
CA ALA A 173 26.72 67.34 41.01
C ALA A 173 28.17 67.85 40.82
N THR A 174 28.65 68.70 41.73
CA THR A 174 29.99 69.30 41.69
C THR A 174 30.97 68.64 42.67
N ASP A 175 30.56 67.62 43.39
CA ASP A 175 31.44 66.89 44.32
C ASP A 175 32.50 66.10 43.54
N ALA A 176 33.69 65.97 44.13
CA ALA A 176 34.70 65.06 43.60
C ALA A 176 34.24 63.60 43.78
N VAL A 177 34.54 62.74 42.79
CA VAL A 177 34.20 61.32 42.84
C VAL A 177 35.41 60.48 43.26
N THR A 178 35.18 59.44 44.06
CA THR A 178 36.21 58.43 44.32
C THR A 178 36.28 57.45 43.16
N LYS A 179 37.45 56.84 42.95
CA LYS A 179 37.60 55.77 41.95
C LYS A 179 36.67 54.58 42.24
N GLN A 180 36.53 54.19 43.51
CA GLN A 180 35.62 53.12 43.91
C GLN A 180 34.18 53.40 43.48
N TYR A 181 33.68 54.61 43.73
CA TYR A 181 32.32 54.99 43.31
C TYR A 181 32.13 54.94 41.79
N ALA A 182 33.13 55.37 41.02
CA ALA A 182 33.09 55.27 39.56
C ALA A 182 33.13 53.81 39.07
N ASP A 183 33.98 52.98 39.67
CA ASP A 183 34.09 51.56 39.34
C ASP A 183 32.77 50.82 39.69
N ASP A 184 32.12 51.14 40.81
CA ASP A 184 30.82 50.56 41.21
C ASP A 184 29.69 50.93 40.25
N LEU A 185 29.63 52.19 39.79
CA LEU A 185 28.63 52.61 38.79
C LEU A 185 28.79 51.85 37.46
N ILE A 186 30.04 51.64 37.03
CA ILE A 186 30.35 50.90 35.80
C ILE A 186 30.00 49.42 35.98
N THR A 187 30.37 48.81 37.11
CA THR A 187 30.01 47.43 37.42
C THR A 187 28.50 47.25 37.46
N ASN A 188 27.74 48.13 38.11
CA ASN A 188 26.28 48.04 38.14
C ASN A 188 25.63 48.18 36.75
N LEU A 189 26.18 49.03 35.88
CA LEU A 189 25.74 49.16 34.49
C LEU A 189 26.04 47.88 33.70
N ILE A 190 27.22 47.28 33.94
CA ILE A 190 27.66 46.05 33.28
C ILE A 190 26.89 44.85 33.81
N ASP A 191 26.64 44.69 35.11
CA ASP A 191 25.94 43.55 35.73
C ASP A 191 24.48 43.39 35.26
N GLY A 192 23.88 44.44 34.70
CA GLY A 192 22.56 44.37 34.04
C GLY A 192 22.57 43.81 32.61
N ALA A 193 23.74 43.73 31.96
CA ALA A 193 23.89 43.34 30.55
C ALA A 193 24.15 41.83 30.27
N PRO A 194 24.78 41.03 31.16
CA PRO A 194 25.10 39.63 30.92
C PRO A 194 23.91 38.79 30.50
N ALA A 195 22.75 38.89 31.15
CA ALA A 195 21.61 38.04 30.81
C ALA A 195 20.98 38.34 29.44
N ALA A 196 21.02 39.59 28.97
CA ALA A 196 20.48 39.98 27.67
C ALA A 196 21.46 39.73 26.51
N LEU A 197 22.77 39.82 26.77
CA LEU A 197 23.79 39.40 25.81
C LEU A 197 24.03 37.87 25.82
N ASP A 198 23.84 37.18 26.95
CA ASP A 198 23.86 35.72 27.04
C ASP A 198 22.80 35.16 26.11
N THR A 199 21.55 35.61 26.23
CA THR A 199 20.44 35.08 25.42
C THR A 199 20.64 35.24 23.90
N LEU A 200 21.25 36.32 23.42
CA LEU A 200 21.55 36.50 21.99
C LEU A 200 22.81 35.73 21.56
N ASN A 201 23.84 35.65 22.40
CA ASN A 201 25.05 34.88 22.14
C ASN A 201 24.76 33.37 22.18
N GLU A 202 23.91 32.93 23.09
CA GLU A 202 23.41 31.55 23.23
C GLU A 202 22.50 31.18 22.06
N LEU A 203 21.66 32.10 21.57
CA LEU A 203 20.82 31.84 20.39
C LEU A 203 21.67 31.79 19.11
N ALA A 204 22.63 32.69 18.96
CA ALA A 204 23.57 32.67 17.84
C ALA A 204 24.48 31.45 17.88
N ALA A 205 24.98 31.07 19.06
CA ALA A 205 25.74 29.84 19.27
C ALA A 205 24.87 28.61 19.05
N ALA A 206 23.64 28.55 19.54
CA ALA A 206 22.74 27.41 19.30
C ALA A 206 22.43 27.22 17.82
N MET A 207 22.30 28.30 17.04
CA MET A 207 22.09 28.21 15.58
C MET A 207 23.37 27.95 14.79
N ALA A 208 24.53 28.43 15.25
CA ALA A 208 25.81 28.26 14.56
C ALA A 208 26.53 26.95 14.94
N ASP A 209 26.39 26.47 16.18
CA ASP A 209 26.94 25.19 16.68
C ASP A 209 26.03 24.00 16.41
N ASP A 210 24.75 24.21 16.08
CA ASP A 210 23.93 23.14 15.50
C ASP A 210 24.30 22.96 14.02
N ALA A 211 25.47 22.34 13.80
CA ALA A 211 25.97 21.91 12.50
C ALA A 211 24.95 21.02 11.75
N SER A 212 23.97 20.47 12.48
CA SER A 212 22.91 19.64 11.93
C SER A 212 21.61 20.39 11.68
N PHE A 213 21.44 21.66 12.06
CA PHE A 213 20.18 22.39 11.83
C PHE A 213 19.88 22.49 10.34
N HIS A 214 20.85 22.99 9.56
CA HIS A 214 20.75 23.07 8.10
C HIS A 214 20.58 21.69 7.46
N THR A 215 21.33 20.69 7.91
CA THR A 215 21.24 19.32 7.41
C THR A 215 19.88 18.69 7.75
N THR A 216 19.34 18.93 8.95
CA THR A 216 18.06 18.38 9.43
C THR A 216 16.88 18.99 8.70
N ILE A 217 16.89 20.31 8.50
CA ILE A 217 15.87 21.00 7.71
C ILE A 217 15.95 20.56 6.24
N THR A 218 17.15 20.50 5.68
CA THR A 218 17.37 20.04 4.29
C THR A 218 16.90 18.60 4.11
N ASN A 219 17.25 17.70 5.03
CA ASN A 219 16.81 16.31 5.01
C ASN A 219 15.29 16.21 5.17
N SER A 220 14.68 16.98 6.08
CA SER A 220 13.23 16.99 6.27
C SER A 220 12.49 17.46 5.02
N ILE A 221 13.01 18.46 4.30
CA ILE A 221 12.46 18.93 3.03
C ILE A 221 12.67 17.90 1.93
N ALA A 222 13.83 17.24 1.89
CA ALA A 222 14.14 16.20 0.89
C ALA A 222 13.22 14.96 0.98
N THR A 223 12.56 14.74 2.13
CA THR A 223 11.52 13.69 2.26
C THR A 223 10.16 14.07 1.68
N LYS A 224 9.94 15.33 1.29
CA LYS A 224 8.67 15.79 0.70
C LYS A 224 8.69 15.58 -0.81
N LEU A 225 7.51 15.30 -1.39
CA LEU A 225 7.36 15.22 -2.85
C LEU A 225 7.45 16.63 -3.46
N PRO A 226 8.29 16.87 -4.48
CA PRO A 226 8.36 18.17 -5.16
C PRO A 226 7.06 18.55 -5.86
N LEU A 227 6.75 19.85 -5.92
CA LEU A 227 5.56 20.37 -6.60
C LEU A 227 5.58 20.10 -8.11
N ALA A 228 6.77 20.04 -8.73
CA ALA A 228 6.95 19.68 -10.14
C ALA A 228 6.71 18.18 -10.43
N GLY A 229 6.39 17.39 -9.40
CA GLY A 229 6.30 15.93 -9.47
C GLY A 229 7.62 15.26 -9.08
N GLY A 230 7.52 13.98 -8.70
CA GLY A 230 8.66 13.14 -8.31
C GLY A 230 8.26 11.67 -8.26
N THR A 231 9.25 10.80 -8.04
CA THR A 231 9.05 9.34 -7.98
C THR A 231 8.80 8.89 -6.55
N MET A 232 7.67 8.23 -6.30
CA MET A 232 7.40 7.53 -5.04
C MET A 232 7.81 6.06 -5.20
N THR A 233 8.92 5.64 -4.58
CA THR A 233 9.51 4.30 -4.75
C THR A 233 8.97 3.25 -3.76
N GLY A 234 8.18 3.67 -2.77
CA GLY A 234 7.53 2.80 -1.78
C GLY A 234 6.01 2.71 -1.98
N ALA A 235 5.39 1.75 -1.29
CA ALA A 235 3.94 1.60 -1.30
C ALA A 235 3.26 2.83 -0.68
N ILE A 236 2.23 3.35 -1.34
CA ILE A 236 1.45 4.50 -0.85
C ILE A 236 0.11 3.98 -0.33
N ALA A 237 -0.08 4.00 0.98
CA ALA A 237 -1.35 3.64 1.60
C ALA A 237 -2.29 4.87 1.65
N MET A 238 -3.27 4.93 0.74
CA MET A 238 -4.23 6.06 0.68
C MET A 238 -5.47 5.89 1.58
N GLY A 239 -5.73 4.69 2.12
CA GLY A 239 -6.91 4.43 2.96
C GLY A 239 -8.22 4.84 2.28
N THR A 240 -9.03 5.65 2.96
CA THR A 240 -10.29 6.23 2.43
C THR A 240 -10.11 7.61 1.82
N ALA A 241 -8.88 8.10 1.68
CA ALA A 241 -8.61 9.42 1.10
C ALA A 241 -8.89 9.41 -0.41
N LYS A 242 -9.46 10.50 -0.90
CA LYS A 242 -9.70 10.70 -2.34
C LYS A 242 -8.38 11.10 -3.01
N ILE A 243 -8.11 10.52 -4.18
CA ILE A 243 -7.07 11.04 -5.08
C ILE A 243 -7.76 11.99 -6.06
N THR A 244 -7.51 13.28 -5.93
CA THR A 244 -8.17 14.34 -6.72
C THR A 244 -7.28 14.78 -7.88
N GLY A 245 -7.90 15.19 -9.00
CA GLY A 245 -7.18 15.69 -10.17
C GLY A 245 -6.62 14.62 -11.12
N LEU A 246 -7.00 13.34 -10.96
CA LEU A 246 -6.73 12.33 -11.97
C LEU A 246 -7.58 12.61 -13.22
N GLY A 247 -6.91 12.72 -14.37
CA GLY A 247 -7.56 12.68 -15.68
C GLY A 247 -7.92 11.24 -16.09
N ASP A 248 -8.56 11.11 -17.25
CA ASP A 248 -8.81 9.79 -17.84
C ASP A 248 -7.49 9.15 -18.29
N PRO A 249 -7.28 7.84 -18.04
CA PRO A 249 -6.06 7.15 -18.39
C PRO A 249 -5.87 7.11 -19.92
N THR A 250 -4.66 7.36 -20.38
CA THR A 250 -4.28 7.32 -21.81
C THR A 250 -3.33 6.16 -22.12
N SER A 251 -2.54 5.75 -21.12
CA SER A 251 -1.62 4.62 -21.18
C SER A 251 -2.08 3.48 -20.28
N ALA A 252 -1.66 2.26 -20.59
CA ALA A 252 -2.08 1.06 -19.84
C ALA A 252 -1.57 1.02 -18.37
N GLN A 253 -0.58 1.84 -18.03
CA GLN A 253 -0.02 1.94 -16.68
C GLN A 253 -0.60 3.12 -15.88
N ASP A 254 -1.46 3.93 -16.48
CA ASP A 254 -2.08 5.07 -15.79
C ASP A 254 -3.09 4.58 -14.75
N ALA A 255 -3.20 5.31 -13.65
CA ALA A 255 -4.29 5.11 -12.71
C ALA A 255 -5.61 5.57 -13.35
N ALA A 256 -6.67 4.77 -13.22
CA ALA A 256 -7.99 5.09 -13.75
C ALA A 256 -8.92 5.64 -12.66
N THR A 257 -9.75 6.61 -13.01
CA THR A 257 -10.86 7.04 -12.14
C THR A 257 -11.94 5.96 -12.09
N LYS A 258 -12.69 5.89 -10.99
CA LYS A 258 -13.83 4.97 -10.90
C LYS A 258 -14.85 5.22 -12.01
N THR A 259 -15.16 6.48 -12.31
CA THR A 259 -16.08 6.86 -13.37
C THR A 259 -15.63 6.32 -14.73
N TYR A 260 -14.34 6.44 -15.06
CA TYR A 260 -13.79 5.88 -16.29
C TYR A 260 -14.03 4.37 -16.36
N VAL A 261 -13.63 3.64 -15.31
CA VAL A 261 -13.80 2.18 -15.25
C VAL A 261 -15.28 1.79 -15.34
N ASP A 262 -16.16 2.44 -14.58
CA ASP A 262 -17.60 2.16 -14.58
C ASP A 262 -18.22 2.45 -15.96
N THR A 263 -17.75 3.46 -16.69
CA THR A 263 -18.22 3.78 -18.05
C THR A 263 -17.77 2.73 -19.06
N GLN A 264 -16.49 2.31 -18.99
CA GLN A 264 -15.95 1.29 -19.90
C GLN A 264 -16.56 -0.09 -19.63
N VAL A 265 -16.74 -0.47 -18.37
CA VAL A 265 -17.36 -1.75 -17.97
C VAL A 265 -18.87 -1.74 -18.19
N GLY A 266 -19.52 -0.59 -18.01
CA GLY A 266 -20.96 -0.41 -18.21
C GLY A 266 -21.43 -0.59 -19.65
N GLY A 267 -20.52 -0.67 -20.63
CA GLY A 267 -20.84 -1.00 -22.01
C GLY A 267 -21.12 -2.49 -22.27
N GLY A 268 -20.80 -3.38 -21.32
CA GLY A 268 -21.09 -4.81 -21.43
C GLY A 268 -22.57 -5.16 -21.13
N LEU A 269 -23.02 -6.32 -21.58
CA LEU A 269 -24.36 -6.84 -21.23
C LEU A 269 -24.39 -7.25 -19.73
N PRO A 270 -25.27 -6.68 -18.89
CA PRO A 270 -25.34 -7.04 -17.48
C PRO A 270 -25.75 -8.50 -17.24
N THR A 271 -25.34 -9.07 -16.10
CA THR A 271 -25.73 -10.44 -15.69
C THR A 271 -27.22 -10.58 -15.38
N THR A 272 -27.90 -9.47 -15.07
CA THR A 272 -29.36 -9.41 -14.92
C THR A 272 -30.11 -9.38 -16.26
N GLY A 273 -29.38 -9.40 -17.38
CA GLY A 273 -29.92 -9.21 -18.72
C GLY A 273 -29.87 -7.75 -19.17
N GLY A 274 -29.99 -7.54 -20.48
CA GLY A 274 -30.04 -6.23 -21.11
C GLY A 274 -30.39 -6.34 -22.60
N THR A 275 -30.35 -5.20 -23.30
CA THR A 275 -30.72 -5.11 -24.72
C THR A 275 -29.47 -5.06 -25.59
N MET A 276 -29.41 -5.91 -26.62
CA MET A 276 -28.36 -5.89 -27.62
C MET A 276 -28.90 -5.16 -28.85
N THR A 277 -28.48 -3.91 -29.08
CA THR A 277 -29.02 -3.02 -30.13
C THR A 277 -28.31 -3.17 -31.48
N GLY A 278 -27.16 -3.84 -31.52
CA GLY A 278 -26.39 -4.12 -32.73
C GLY A 278 -26.41 -5.61 -33.12
N ALA A 279 -25.99 -5.90 -34.35
CA ALA A 279 -25.82 -7.29 -34.82
C ALA A 279 -24.70 -7.99 -34.04
N ILE A 280 -24.95 -9.24 -33.63
CA ILE A 280 -23.98 -10.04 -32.87
C ILE A 280 -23.44 -11.14 -33.77
N ALA A 281 -22.15 -11.05 -34.12
CA ALA A 281 -21.45 -12.10 -34.85
C ALA A 281 -20.91 -13.15 -33.87
N MET A 282 -21.57 -14.30 -33.76
CA MET A 282 -21.14 -15.39 -32.88
C MET A 282 -20.11 -16.33 -33.51
N SER A 283 -19.85 -16.24 -34.83
CA SER A 283 -18.97 -17.16 -35.56
C SER A 283 -19.33 -18.63 -35.29
N THR A 284 -18.36 -19.45 -34.86
CA THR A 284 -18.57 -20.87 -34.50
C THR A 284 -18.86 -21.09 -33.01
N ASN A 285 -19.03 -20.02 -32.23
CA ASN A 285 -19.32 -20.13 -30.80
C ASN A 285 -20.75 -20.65 -30.56
N LYS A 286 -20.90 -21.51 -29.55
CA LYS A 286 -22.20 -22.07 -29.15
C LYS A 286 -22.91 -21.10 -28.21
N ILE A 287 -24.21 -20.90 -28.43
CA ILE A 287 -25.10 -20.29 -27.44
C ILE A 287 -25.60 -21.42 -26.52
N THR A 288 -25.28 -21.35 -25.23
CA THR A 288 -25.62 -22.38 -24.24
C THR A 288 -26.67 -21.85 -23.25
N GLY A 289 -27.45 -22.76 -22.66
CA GLY A 289 -28.50 -22.38 -21.71
C GLY A 289 -29.79 -21.83 -22.33
N MET A 290 -29.95 -21.89 -23.66
CA MET A 290 -31.20 -21.55 -24.34
C MET A 290 -32.27 -22.61 -24.05
N GLY A 291 -33.40 -22.20 -23.48
CA GLY A 291 -34.56 -23.09 -23.28
C GLY A 291 -35.38 -23.30 -24.56
N ASP A 292 -36.42 -24.13 -24.49
CA ASP A 292 -37.37 -24.26 -25.59
C ASP A 292 -38.17 -22.96 -25.78
N PRO A 293 -38.40 -22.51 -27.02
CA PRO A 293 -39.09 -21.26 -27.29
C PRO A 293 -40.55 -21.33 -26.81
N THR A 294 -41.01 -20.29 -26.13
CA THR A 294 -42.38 -20.17 -25.60
C THR A 294 -43.17 -19.03 -26.25
N ALA A 295 -42.48 -18.00 -26.73
CA ALA A 295 -43.03 -16.89 -27.50
C ALA A 295 -42.52 -16.92 -28.95
N ALA A 296 -43.26 -16.27 -29.86
CA ALA A 296 -42.90 -16.21 -31.28
C ALA A 296 -41.59 -15.45 -31.55
N GLN A 297 -41.13 -14.63 -30.60
CA GLN A 297 -39.89 -13.84 -30.69
C GLN A 297 -38.67 -14.56 -30.11
N ASP A 298 -38.86 -15.71 -29.47
CA ASP A 298 -37.77 -16.46 -28.85
C ASP A 298 -36.87 -17.10 -29.91
N ALA A 299 -35.58 -17.19 -29.60
CA ALA A 299 -34.66 -18.01 -30.40
C ALA A 299 -34.96 -19.50 -30.17
N ALA A 300 -35.04 -20.29 -31.24
CA ALA A 300 -35.27 -21.72 -31.16
C ALA A 300 -33.95 -22.50 -31.11
N THR A 301 -33.86 -23.51 -30.26
CA THR A 301 -32.74 -24.46 -30.28
C THR A 301 -32.83 -25.35 -31.51
N LYS A 302 -31.68 -25.86 -31.98
CA LYS A 302 -31.66 -26.83 -33.09
C LYS A 302 -32.49 -28.07 -32.76
N THR A 303 -32.38 -28.58 -31.54
CA THR A 303 -33.16 -29.75 -31.07
C THR A 303 -34.66 -29.53 -31.19
N TYR A 304 -35.17 -28.36 -30.78
CA TYR A 304 -36.59 -28.02 -30.91
C TYR A 304 -37.03 -28.02 -32.38
N VAL A 305 -36.29 -27.33 -33.25
CA VAL A 305 -36.60 -27.25 -34.69
C VAL A 305 -36.55 -28.63 -35.35
N ASP A 306 -35.51 -29.41 -35.08
CA ASP A 306 -35.36 -30.77 -35.63
C ASP A 306 -36.49 -31.69 -35.16
N GLY A 307 -36.97 -31.55 -33.92
CA GLY A 307 -38.12 -32.29 -33.39
C GLY A 307 -39.44 -31.96 -34.07
N ILE A 308 -39.71 -30.66 -34.31
CA ILE A 308 -40.88 -30.22 -35.07
C ILE A 308 -40.82 -30.71 -36.52
N LEU A 309 -39.66 -30.59 -37.17
CA LEU A 309 -39.46 -31.07 -38.54
C LEU A 309 -39.66 -32.59 -38.65
N GLY A 310 -39.09 -33.36 -37.72
CA GLY A 310 -39.26 -34.82 -37.68
C GLY A 310 -40.72 -35.24 -37.48
N SER A 311 -41.47 -34.50 -36.66
CA SER A 311 -42.92 -34.71 -36.48
C SER A 311 -43.68 -34.44 -37.78
N ALA A 312 -43.35 -33.36 -38.49
CA ALA A 312 -43.95 -33.03 -39.79
C ALA A 312 -43.65 -34.10 -40.86
N THR A 313 -42.41 -34.60 -40.92
CA THR A 313 -42.04 -35.71 -41.82
C THR A 313 -42.85 -36.97 -41.51
N SER A 314 -42.96 -37.34 -40.24
CA SER A 314 -43.73 -38.51 -39.80
C SER A 314 -45.22 -38.40 -40.16
N ALA A 315 -45.79 -37.21 -40.01
CA ALA A 315 -47.17 -36.93 -40.43
C ALA A 315 -47.35 -37.07 -41.96
N ALA A 316 -46.39 -36.58 -42.76
CA ALA A 316 -46.42 -36.73 -44.22
C ALA A 316 -46.33 -38.20 -44.66
N THR A 317 -45.45 -39.00 -44.04
CA THR A 317 -45.37 -40.45 -44.29
C THR A 317 -46.68 -41.15 -43.93
N SER A 318 -47.32 -40.76 -42.82
CA SER A 318 -48.61 -41.31 -42.39
C SER A 318 -49.72 -40.98 -43.40
N ALA A 319 -49.74 -39.76 -43.94
CA ALA A 319 -50.69 -39.36 -44.99
C ALA A 319 -50.50 -40.17 -46.28
N ALA A 320 -49.26 -40.42 -46.70
CA ALA A 320 -48.97 -41.26 -47.86
C ALA A 320 -49.42 -42.71 -47.66
N ALA A 321 -49.19 -43.28 -46.47
CA ALA A 321 -49.66 -44.62 -46.12
C ALA A 321 -51.19 -44.73 -46.16
N ALA A 322 -51.90 -43.69 -45.72
CA ALA A 322 -53.37 -43.64 -45.81
C ALA A 322 -53.86 -43.66 -47.26
N LEU A 323 -53.20 -42.94 -48.19
CA LEU A 323 -53.53 -42.96 -49.61
C LEU A 323 -53.33 -44.35 -50.23
N VAL A 324 -52.24 -45.04 -49.89
CA VAL A 324 -51.99 -46.42 -50.35
C VAL A 324 -53.10 -47.36 -49.85
N SER A 325 -53.51 -47.21 -48.58
CA SER A 325 -54.61 -48.00 -48.01
C SER A 325 -55.95 -47.75 -48.72
N GLN A 326 -56.26 -46.49 -49.07
CA GLN A 326 -57.45 -46.15 -49.86
C GLN A 326 -57.44 -46.85 -51.23
N ASN A 327 -56.32 -46.83 -51.95
CA ASN A 327 -56.19 -47.48 -53.26
C ASN A 327 -56.32 -49.02 -53.17
N ALA A 328 -55.78 -49.61 -52.10
CA ALA A 328 -55.95 -51.04 -51.84
C ALA A 328 -57.41 -51.42 -51.57
N ALA A 329 -58.14 -50.58 -50.81
CA ALA A 329 -59.58 -50.76 -50.59
C ALA A 329 -60.38 -50.62 -51.90
N ALA A 330 -60.06 -49.64 -52.75
CA ALA A 330 -60.70 -49.48 -54.06
C ALA A 330 -60.46 -50.69 -54.98
N THR A 331 -59.23 -51.21 -55.01
CA THR A 331 -58.91 -52.45 -55.74
C THR A 331 -59.72 -53.64 -55.22
N SER A 332 -59.85 -53.76 -53.90
CA SER A 332 -60.62 -54.84 -53.27
C SER A 332 -62.12 -54.77 -53.62
N ALA A 333 -62.68 -53.56 -53.75
CA ALA A 333 -64.05 -53.37 -54.22
C ALA A 333 -64.24 -53.83 -55.68
N SER A 334 -63.31 -53.46 -56.58
CA SER A 334 -63.32 -53.93 -57.98
C SER A 334 -63.21 -55.45 -58.09
N ASN A 335 -62.34 -56.07 -57.29
CA ASN A 335 -62.20 -57.52 -57.22
C ASN A 335 -63.51 -58.18 -56.77
N SER A 336 -64.21 -57.60 -55.78
CA SER A 336 -65.50 -58.10 -55.30
C SER A 336 -66.58 -58.06 -56.39
N SER A 337 -66.67 -56.97 -57.15
CA SER A 337 -67.61 -56.86 -58.30
C SER A 337 -67.28 -57.85 -59.42
N THR A 338 -65.99 -58.13 -59.66
CA THR A 338 -65.56 -59.16 -60.60
C THR A 338 -65.97 -60.56 -60.13
N SER A 339 -65.81 -60.87 -58.83
CA SER A 339 -66.26 -62.14 -58.24
C SER A 339 -67.78 -62.33 -58.32
N GLU A 340 -68.57 -61.27 -58.16
CA GLU A 340 -70.02 -61.30 -58.37
C GLU A 340 -70.36 -61.68 -59.82
N THR A 341 -69.73 -61.02 -60.79
CA THR A 341 -69.91 -61.30 -62.22
C THR A 341 -69.55 -62.74 -62.57
N ASN A 342 -68.42 -63.24 -62.06
CA ASN A 342 -67.99 -64.61 -62.27
C ASN A 342 -69.00 -65.62 -61.70
N SER A 343 -69.55 -65.34 -60.52
CA SER A 343 -70.58 -66.19 -59.89
C SER A 343 -71.86 -66.24 -60.74
N ALA A 344 -72.31 -65.10 -61.28
CA ALA A 344 -73.47 -65.04 -62.17
C ALA A 344 -73.23 -65.84 -63.47
N ASN A 345 -72.04 -65.74 -64.06
CA ASN A 345 -71.67 -66.49 -65.25
C ASN A 345 -71.69 -68.01 -65.00
N SER A 346 -71.15 -68.47 -63.86
CA SER A 346 -71.20 -69.88 -63.47
C SER A 346 -72.63 -70.39 -63.27
N ALA A 347 -73.53 -69.57 -62.70
CA ALA A 347 -74.94 -69.91 -62.56
C ALA A 347 -75.63 -70.09 -63.93
N ASN A 348 -75.39 -69.16 -64.86
CA ASN A 348 -75.93 -69.24 -66.23
C ASN A 348 -75.42 -70.47 -66.99
N ALA A 349 -74.13 -70.78 -66.89
CA ALA A 349 -73.54 -71.96 -67.51
C ALA A 349 -74.14 -73.26 -66.96
N SER A 350 -74.41 -73.30 -65.65
CA SER A 350 -75.07 -74.44 -65.01
C SER A 350 -76.52 -74.61 -65.49
N ALA A 351 -77.27 -73.51 -65.61
CA ALA A 351 -78.64 -73.54 -66.14
C ALA A 351 -78.67 -74.01 -67.60
N ALA A 352 -77.77 -73.52 -68.45
CA ALA A 352 -77.65 -73.97 -69.85
C ALA A 352 -77.35 -75.47 -69.95
N SER A 353 -76.45 -75.98 -69.09
CA SER A 353 -76.12 -77.41 -69.04
C SER A 353 -77.32 -78.27 -68.66
N ALA A 354 -78.18 -77.79 -67.73
CA ALA A 354 -79.41 -78.49 -67.35
C ALA A 354 -80.43 -78.56 -68.51
N THR A 355 -80.58 -77.48 -69.28
CA THR A 355 -81.42 -77.47 -70.50
C THR A 355 -80.89 -78.45 -71.54
N SER A 356 -79.57 -78.44 -71.82
CA SER A 356 -78.97 -79.37 -72.78
C SER A 356 -79.13 -80.84 -72.38
N ALA A 357 -79.02 -81.15 -71.09
CA ALA A 357 -79.26 -82.50 -70.58
C ALA A 357 -80.73 -82.93 -70.76
N SER A 358 -81.69 -82.03 -70.51
CA SER A 358 -83.12 -82.31 -70.69
C SER A 358 -83.44 -82.61 -72.16
N ASN A 359 -82.97 -81.78 -73.09
CA ASN A 359 -83.17 -82.00 -74.53
C ASN A 359 -82.55 -83.32 -75.03
N SER A 360 -81.41 -83.73 -74.46
CA SER A 360 -80.75 -84.98 -74.85
C SER A 360 -81.54 -86.21 -74.39
N LEU A 361 -82.20 -86.12 -73.22
CA LEU A 361 -83.06 -87.18 -72.71
C LEU A 361 -84.34 -87.31 -73.55
N ASP A 362 -84.95 -86.18 -73.89
CA ASP A 362 -86.13 -86.04 -74.75
C ASP A 362 -85.92 -86.77 -76.09
N SER A 363 -84.87 -86.40 -76.83
CA SER A 363 -84.54 -87.03 -78.11
C SER A 363 -84.24 -88.53 -78.02
N PHE A 364 -83.80 -89.03 -76.85
CA PHE A 364 -83.56 -90.45 -76.65
C PHE A 364 -84.88 -91.21 -76.43
N THR A 365 -85.81 -90.63 -75.65
CA THR A 365 -87.10 -91.24 -75.34
C THR A 365 -88.02 -91.33 -76.56
N ASP A 366 -87.90 -90.42 -77.52
CA ASP A 366 -88.67 -90.45 -78.78
C ASP A 366 -88.31 -91.66 -79.66
N GLN A 367 -87.02 -91.99 -79.74
CA GLN A 367 -86.54 -93.13 -80.53
C GLN A 367 -86.72 -94.46 -79.80
N TYR A 368 -86.45 -94.51 -78.49
CA TYR A 368 -86.60 -95.72 -77.69
C TYR A 368 -87.63 -95.50 -76.58
N GLN A 369 -88.83 -96.01 -76.83
CA GLN A 369 -90.01 -95.80 -75.99
C GLN A 369 -90.07 -96.72 -74.77
N GLY A 370 -88.97 -97.42 -74.49
CA GLY A 370 -88.86 -98.35 -73.36
C GLY A 370 -89.65 -99.64 -73.56
N ALA A 371 -90.15 -100.20 -72.46
CA ALA A 371 -90.84 -101.48 -72.42
C ALA A 371 -92.38 -101.26 -72.40
N GLN A 372 -93.09 -101.83 -73.36
CA GLN A 372 -94.56 -101.71 -73.48
C GLN A 372 -95.19 -103.10 -73.65
N SER A 373 -96.44 -103.28 -73.22
CA SER A 373 -97.14 -104.58 -73.31
C SER A 373 -97.80 -104.85 -74.68
N SER A 374 -97.94 -103.82 -75.52
CA SER A 374 -98.56 -103.86 -76.85
C SER A 374 -97.97 -102.76 -77.73
N ASP A 375 -98.24 -102.81 -79.04
CA ASP A 375 -97.76 -101.80 -79.99
C ASP A 375 -98.30 -100.41 -79.63
N PRO A 376 -97.43 -99.43 -79.28
CA PRO A 376 -97.86 -98.09 -78.93
C PRO A 376 -98.37 -97.33 -80.17
N ALA A 377 -99.47 -96.58 -80.01
CA ALA A 377 -100.05 -95.79 -81.10
C ALA A 377 -99.32 -94.46 -81.33
N THR A 378 -98.75 -93.91 -80.26
CA THR A 378 -98.01 -92.65 -80.22
C THR A 378 -96.73 -92.82 -79.40
N ASP A 379 -95.74 -91.98 -79.64
CA ASP A 379 -94.55 -91.91 -78.82
C ASP A 379 -94.84 -91.35 -77.41
N PRO A 380 -93.84 -91.28 -76.50
CA PRO A 380 -94.02 -90.78 -75.15
C PRO A 380 -94.50 -89.32 -75.04
N ASP A 381 -94.26 -88.50 -76.08
CA ASP A 381 -94.72 -87.11 -76.16
C ASP A 381 -96.12 -86.97 -76.75
N GLY A 382 -96.66 -88.08 -77.29
CA GLY A 382 -97.98 -88.16 -77.90
C GLY A 382 -97.98 -87.94 -79.40
N ASP A 383 -96.82 -87.86 -80.04
CA ASP A 383 -96.68 -87.75 -81.48
C ASP A 383 -96.83 -89.11 -82.18
N ALA A 384 -97.10 -89.11 -83.48
CA ALA A 384 -97.31 -90.35 -84.24
C ALA A 384 -96.00 -91.13 -84.39
N GLN A 385 -96.09 -92.47 -84.36
CA GLN A 385 -94.92 -93.35 -84.50
C GLN A 385 -94.14 -93.06 -85.78
N VAL A 386 -92.84 -92.82 -85.64
CA VAL A 386 -91.92 -92.59 -86.77
C VAL A 386 -91.19 -93.90 -87.10
N ALA A 387 -90.91 -94.12 -88.39
CA ALA A 387 -90.17 -95.30 -88.82
C ALA A 387 -88.80 -95.36 -88.13
N GLY A 388 -88.49 -96.51 -87.53
CA GLY A 388 -87.31 -96.71 -86.70
C GLY A 388 -87.59 -96.64 -85.20
N ASN A 389 -88.73 -96.13 -84.75
CA ASN A 389 -89.08 -96.13 -83.32
C ASN A 389 -89.00 -97.56 -82.76
N LEU A 390 -88.34 -97.71 -81.61
CA LEU A 390 -88.13 -98.98 -80.96
C LEU A 390 -88.87 -99.03 -79.63
N TYR A 391 -89.40 -100.19 -79.32
CA TYR A 391 -89.80 -100.51 -77.95
C TYR A 391 -89.60 -102.00 -77.69
N PHE A 392 -89.44 -102.37 -76.43
CA PHE A 392 -89.40 -103.76 -76.02
C PHE A 392 -90.82 -104.23 -75.68
N ASN A 393 -91.35 -105.19 -76.45
CA ASN A 393 -92.65 -105.78 -76.14
C ASN A 393 -92.50 -106.80 -75.02
N THR A 394 -93.04 -106.48 -73.83
CA THR A 394 -92.95 -107.33 -72.63
C THR A 394 -93.88 -108.54 -72.68
N THR A 395 -94.90 -108.54 -73.54
CA THR A 395 -95.81 -109.67 -73.72
C THR A 395 -95.20 -110.73 -74.65
N SER A 396 -94.56 -110.30 -75.74
CA SER A 396 -93.90 -111.21 -76.69
C SER A 396 -92.41 -111.42 -76.41
N ASN A 397 -91.83 -110.72 -75.43
CA ASN A 397 -90.40 -110.74 -75.10
C ASN A 397 -89.49 -110.41 -76.31
N GLU A 398 -89.93 -109.49 -77.17
CA GLU A 398 -89.24 -109.14 -78.41
C GLU A 398 -89.05 -107.63 -78.53
N MET A 399 -87.91 -107.21 -79.07
CA MET A 399 -87.77 -105.86 -79.59
C MET A 399 -88.67 -105.70 -80.81
N LYS A 400 -89.48 -104.66 -80.79
CA LYS A 400 -90.32 -104.24 -81.91
C LYS A 400 -89.75 -102.95 -82.49
N VAL A 401 -89.75 -102.87 -83.82
CA VAL A 401 -89.40 -101.65 -84.56
C VAL A 401 -90.60 -101.22 -85.39
N TYR A 402 -90.92 -99.94 -85.37
CA TYR A 402 -91.95 -99.38 -86.23
C TYR A 402 -91.40 -99.27 -87.65
N THR A 403 -92.03 -99.97 -88.59
CA THR A 403 -91.57 -100.04 -89.98
C THR A 403 -92.01 -98.84 -90.84
N GLY A 404 -92.79 -97.92 -90.25
CA GLY A 404 -93.48 -96.84 -90.97
C GLY A 404 -94.98 -97.12 -91.19
N ALA A 405 -95.44 -98.34 -90.94
CA ALA A 405 -96.86 -98.71 -91.01
C ALA A 405 -97.35 -99.48 -89.78
N ALA A 406 -96.53 -100.38 -89.26
CA ALA A 406 -96.81 -101.15 -88.05
C ALA A 406 -95.51 -101.53 -87.34
N PHE A 407 -95.63 -101.90 -86.06
CA PHE A 407 -94.54 -102.51 -85.33
C PHE A 407 -94.33 -103.95 -85.78
N ALA A 408 -93.08 -104.30 -86.06
CA ALA A 408 -92.66 -105.63 -86.45
C ALA A 408 -91.59 -106.16 -85.50
N ALA A 409 -91.57 -107.47 -85.29
CA ALA A 409 -90.48 -108.13 -84.57
C ALA A 409 -89.17 -107.96 -85.33
N VAL A 410 -88.11 -107.65 -84.61
CA VAL A 410 -86.76 -107.67 -85.17
C VAL A 410 -86.26 -109.12 -85.19
N ALA A 411 -86.31 -109.81 -86.35
CA ALA A 411 -85.93 -111.23 -86.49
C ALA A 411 -84.57 -111.45 -87.23
N PRO A 412 -83.76 -112.46 -86.85
CA PRO A 412 -82.53 -112.87 -87.59
C PRO A 412 -82.81 -113.90 -88.72
N THR A 413 -81.98 -113.93 -89.79
CA THR A 413 -82.35 -114.48 -91.13
C THR A 413 -81.87 -115.91 -91.53
N ALA A 414 -81.49 -116.87 -90.66
CA ALA A 414 -81.11 -118.23 -91.15
C ALA A 414 -81.38 -119.42 -90.19
N THR A 415 -81.88 -120.55 -90.73
CA THR A 415 -82.27 -121.79 -89.98
C THR A 415 -81.63 -123.12 -90.46
N SER A 416 -80.71 -123.15 -91.44
CA SER A 416 -79.80 -124.30 -91.74
C SER A 416 -78.55 -123.86 -92.53
N VAL A 417 -77.41 -124.57 -92.39
CA VAL A 417 -76.10 -124.21 -93.02
C VAL A 417 -75.58 -125.35 -93.93
N THR A 418 -75.27 -125.06 -95.20
CA THR A 418 -74.63 -125.96 -96.19
C THR A 418 -73.10 -125.80 -96.21
N TRP A 419 -72.33 -126.77 -96.75
CA TRP A 419 -70.85 -126.69 -96.79
C TRP A 419 -70.32 -125.42 -97.52
N SER A 420 -71.07 -124.90 -98.49
CA SER A 420 -70.80 -123.62 -99.15
C SER A 420 -70.99 -122.37 -98.26
N GLN A 421 -71.69 -122.50 -97.14
CA GLN A 421 -71.94 -121.45 -96.15
C GLN A 421 -70.96 -121.54 -94.96
N VAL A 422 -70.03 -122.52 -94.97
CA VAL A 422 -68.93 -122.66 -94.01
C VAL A 422 -67.67 -122.09 -94.67
N SER A 423 -67.40 -120.80 -94.43
CA SER A 423 -66.38 -120.02 -95.14
C SER A 423 -64.93 -120.43 -94.86
N ASP A 424 -64.69 -121.25 -93.84
CA ASP A 424 -63.38 -121.67 -93.33
C ASP A 424 -63.00 -123.12 -93.72
N ALA A 425 -63.85 -123.83 -94.47
CA ALA A 425 -63.54 -125.17 -94.94
C ALA A 425 -62.83 -125.15 -96.32
N PRO A 426 -61.70 -125.87 -96.51
CA PRO A 426 -60.98 -125.90 -97.79
C PRO A 426 -61.77 -126.61 -98.89
N ALA A 427 -61.53 -126.23 -100.14
CA ALA A 427 -62.20 -126.82 -101.31
C ALA A 427 -61.88 -128.32 -101.48
N TYR A 428 -62.86 -129.10 -101.94
CA TYR A 428 -62.76 -130.57 -102.11
C TYR A 428 -62.24 -131.00 -103.51
N ALA A 429 -62.14 -130.07 -104.46
CA ALA A 429 -61.85 -130.41 -105.85
C ALA A 429 -60.41 -130.89 -106.02
N SER A 430 -60.23 -132.16 -106.46
CA SER A 430 -58.94 -132.82 -106.78
C SER A 430 -58.15 -133.43 -105.61
N GLU A 431 -58.75 -133.54 -104.42
CA GLU A 431 -58.08 -134.06 -103.21
C GLU A 431 -58.40 -135.55 -102.93
N SER A 432 -58.70 -136.32 -103.98
CA SER A 432 -59.01 -137.76 -103.88
C SER A 432 -57.79 -138.57 -103.42
N GLY A 433 -57.97 -139.42 -102.40
CA GLY A 433 -56.89 -140.22 -101.79
C GLY A 433 -56.21 -139.58 -100.58
N LYS A 434 -56.59 -138.35 -100.22
CA LYS A 434 -56.17 -137.67 -98.99
C LYS A 434 -57.24 -137.74 -97.90
N TYR A 435 -56.86 -137.45 -96.65
CA TYR A 435 -57.81 -137.30 -95.54
C TYR A 435 -57.79 -135.87 -95.02
N LEU A 436 -58.94 -135.40 -94.55
CA LEU A 436 -59.07 -134.08 -93.93
C LEU A 436 -58.64 -134.20 -92.47
N LYS A 437 -57.61 -133.46 -92.09
CA LYS A 437 -57.08 -133.45 -90.73
C LYS A 437 -57.41 -132.12 -90.06
N SER A 438 -57.83 -132.19 -88.81
CA SER A 438 -58.03 -131.02 -87.95
C SER A 438 -57.01 -131.09 -86.82
N SER A 439 -56.02 -130.20 -86.84
CA SER A 439 -55.00 -130.02 -85.79
C SER A 439 -55.19 -128.70 -85.04
N GLY A 440 -56.45 -128.29 -84.84
CA GLY A 440 -56.82 -127.20 -83.93
C GLY A 440 -56.68 -125.78 -84.48
N GLY A 441 -56.56 -125.58 -85.80
CA GLY A 441 -56.47 -124.23 -86.37
C GLY A 441 -56.85 -124.06 -87.85
N ALA A 442 -56.83 -125.14 -88.65
CA ALA A 442 -57.37 -125.15 -90.01
C ALA A 442 -57.68 -126.59 -90.42
N LEU A 443 -58.72 -126.78 -91.22
CA LEU A 443 -58.97 -128.04 -91.91
C LEU A 443 -58.06 -128.09 -93.15
N VAL A 444 -57.27 -129.15 -93.31
CA VAL A 444 -56.34 -129.31 -94.44
C VAL A 444 -56.37 -130.75 -94.96
N TRP A 445 -56.22 -130.93 -96.27
CA TRP A 445 -56.09 -132.24 -96.93
C TRP A 445 -54.64 -132.75 -96.89
N GLU A 446 -54.38 -133.91 -96.29
CA GLU A 446 -53.02 -134.46 -96.10
C GLU A 446 -52.83 -135.85 -96.76
N VAL A 447 -51.61 -136.16 -97.21
CA VAL A 447 -51.19 -137.44 -97.84
C VAL A 447 -50.41 -138.31 -96.85
N VAL A 448 -50.40 -139.65 -97.00
CA VAL A 448 -49.62 -140.58 -96.14
C VAL A 448 -48.15 -140.59 -96.60
N ALA A 449 -47.18 -140.39 -95.70
CA ALA A 449 -45.84 -139.88 -96.05
C ALA A 449 -44.60 -140.78 -95.85
N ASP A 450 -44.70 -142.10 -95.67
CA ASP A 450 -43.49 -142.97 -95.64
C ASP A 450 -43.63 -144.17 -96.60
N GLU A 451 -43.17 -144.01 -97.85
CA GLU A 451 -42.97 -145.13 -98.77
C GLU A 451 -41.59 -145.77 -98.51
N ILE A 452 -41.56 -147.10 -98.40
CA ILE A 452 -40.35 -147.89 -98.14
C ILE A 452 -39.29 -147.64 -99.24
N PRO A 453 -38.01 -147.35 -98.93
CA PRO A 453 -36.96 -147.11 -99.93
C PRO A 453 -36.74 -148.30 -100.89
N SER A 454 -36.44 -148.02 -102.17
CA SER A 454 -36.17 -149.05 -103.21
C SER A 454 -35.04 -150.02 -102.83
N GLN A 455 -35.24 -151.32 -103.13
CA GLN A 455 -34.29 -152.41 -102.85
C GLN A 455 -33.24 -152.64 -103.96
N SER A 456 -33.33 -151.92 -105.08
CA SER A 456 -32.42 -152.10 -106.22
C SER A 456 -30.98 -151.73 -105.85
N GLY A 457 -30.04 -152.68 -106.01
CA GLY A 457 -28.61 -152.50 -105.71
C GLY A 457 -28.17 -152.77 -104.26
N GLN A 458 -29.06 -153.26 -103.39
CA GLN A 458 -28.80 -153.43 -101.94
C GLN A 458 -28.71 -154.90 -101.48
N THR A 459 -28.29 -155.81 -102.35
CA THR A 459 -28.11 -157.24 -102.03
C THR A 459 -27.12 -157.43 -100.87
N GLY A 460 -27.50 -158.18 -99.83
CA GLY A 460 -26.68 -158.41 -98.64
C GLY A 460 -26.84 -157.36 -97.52
N LYS A 461 -27.81 -156.45 -97.62
CA LYS A 461 -28.17 -155.45 -96.60
C LYS A 461 -29.54 -155.72 -95.96
N TYR A 462 -29.79 -155.21 -94.76
CA TYR A 462 -31.10 -155.23 -94.09
C TYR A 462 -31.65 -153.80 -93.92
N LEU A 463 -32.98 -153.68 -93.85
CA LEU A 463 -33.67 -152.41 -93.62
C LEU A 463 -33.60 -152.08 -92.12
N SER A 464 -33.02 -150.94 -91.77
CA SER A 464 -32.93 -150.43 -90.40
C SER A 464 -33.73 -149.14 -90.26
N THR A 465 -34.19 -148.88 -89.03
CA THR A 465 -34.84 -147.63 -88.66
C THR A 465 -34.32 -147.17 -87.30
N ASN A 466 -34.18 -145.86 -87.13
CA ASN A 466 -33.90 -145.20 -85.85
C ASN A 466 -35.17 -144.56 -85.24
N GLY A 467 -36.36 -144.87 -85.79
CA GLY A 467 -37.62 -144.25 -85.40
C GLY A 467 -37.96 -142.95 -86.15
N SER A 468 -37.11 -142.48 -87.07
CA SER A 468 -37.38 -141.27 -87.88
C SER A 468 -36.97 -141.39 -89.36
N THR A 469 -36.14 -142.37 -89.73
CA THR A 469 -35.74 -142.64 -91.12
C THR A 469 -35.55 -144.13 -91.39
N LEU A 470 -36.03 -144.63 -92.53
CA LEU A 470 -35.76 -145.98 -93.06
C LEU A 470 -34.49 -145.97 -93.94
N SER A 471 -33.53 -146.87 -93.72
CA SER A 471 -32.28 -146.95 -94.51
C SER A 471 -31.74 -148.39 -94.66
N TRP A 472 -30.84 -148.65 -95.62
CA TRP A 472 -30.23 -149.97 -95.86
C TRP A 472 -28.84 -150.08 -95.20
N ALA A 473 -28.62 -151.12 -94.37
CA ALA A 473 -27.36 -151.35 -93.64
C ALA A 473 -26.71 -152.71 -93.96
N GLU A 474 -25.36 -152.77 -93.97
CA GLU A 474 -24.58 -153.99 -94.30
C GLU A 474 -24.53 -155.03 -93.16
N VAL A 475 -24.43 -156.32 -93.53
CA VAL A 475 -24.21 -157.43 -92.59
C VAL A 475 -22.70 -157.60 -92.33
N GLN A 476 -22.28 -157.62 -91.07
CA GLN A 476 -20.88 -157.75 -90.65
C GLN A 476 -20.32 -159.17 -90.94
N ALA A 477 -19.06 -159.27 -91.41
CA ALA A 477 -18.44 -160.53 -91.82
C ALA A 477 -18.33 -161.52 -90.64
N GLY A 478 -19.13 -162.59 -90.65
CA GLY A 478 -19.14 -163.64 -89.62
C GLY A 478 -20.51 -164.23 -89.28
N PHE A 479 -21.62 -163.66 -89.76
CA PHE A 479 -22.97 -164.16 -89.52
C PHE A 479 -23.56 -164.90 -90.74
N GLN A 480 -23.94 -166.17 -90.53
CA GLN A 480 -24.63 -167.05 -91.48
C GLN A 480 -26.11 -166.69 -91.64
N GLU A 481 -26.65 -166.98 -92.83
CA GLU A 481 -28.06 -166.82 -93.23
C GLU A 481 -29.01 -167.58 -92.30
N SER A 482 -29.50 -166.94 -91.26
CA SER A 482 -30.83 -167.17 -90.69
C SER A 482 -30.97 -166.33 -89.42
N LYS A 483 -32.03 -165.51 -89.36
CA LYS A 483 -32.47 -164.65 -88.25
C LYS A 483 -31.98 -163.19 -88.32
N ALA A 484 -32.68 -162.39 -89.12
CA ALA A 484 -32.82 -160.96 -88.83
C ALA A 484 -33.90 -160.79 -87.76
N TYR A 485 -33.50 -160.37 -86.55
CA TYR A 485 -34.40 -159.97 -85.48
C TYR A 485 -34.81 -158.50 -85.69
N PHE A 486 -36.13 -158.27 -85.70
CA PHE A 486 -36.74 -156.93 -85.70
C PHE A 486 -36.76 -156.43 -84.25
N PHE A 487 -36.07 -155.31 -83.97
CA PHE A 487 -36.29 -154.55 -82.73
C PHE A 487 -36.81 -153.17 -83.14
N ALA A 488 -38.11 -152.96 -82.96
CA ALA A 488 -38.67 -151.62 -82.89
C ALA A 488 -38.74 -151.24 -81.40
N SER A 489 -37.99 -150.23 -80.96
CA SER A 489 -38.39 -149.47 -79.79
C SER A 489 -39.39 -148.41 -80.23
N PHE A 490 -40.57 -148.41 -79.61
CA PHE A 490 -41.40 -147.21 -79.57
C PHE A 490 -41.03 -146.38 -78.36
#